data_AF-A0A8I7B8A8-F1
#
_entry.id   AF-A0A8I7B8A8-F1
#
_cell.length_a   1.000
_cell.length_b   1.000
_cell.length_c   1.000
_cell.angle_alpha   90.00
_cell.angle_beta   90.00
_cell.angle_gamma   90.00
#
_symmetry.space_group_name_H-M   'P 1'
#
loop_
_entity.id
_entity.type
_entity.pdbx_description
1 polymer ?
#
loop_
_entity_poly.entity_id
_entity_poly.type
_entity_poly.pdbx_seq_one_letter_code
_entity_poly.pdbx_strand_id
1 'polypeptide(L)'
;MSRDLVDLSPGQLHKLADLIHRQEVQKLQELPFKSYSAQQKYLSDTIQARDSVYHILESAQDMITQTEAEKDATKKDIAKDVYDYCTKAIGTSLQFIRSYNARLTYLDKLKSHSDDLINQLKWLNPATQEKEAQRLALEAGMYKKAALENAKKLQHFLPAILKMAQG
;
A
#
# COMPACT_ATOMS: atom_id res chain seq x y z
N MET A 1 21.07 -11.79 -4.47
CA MET A 1 20.77 -10.72 -5.44
C MET A 1 19.86 -9.73 -4.75
N SER A 2 20.21 -8.44 -4.78
CA SER A 2 19.32 -7.37 -4.36
C SER A 2 18.05 -7.48 -5.19
N ARG A 3 16.88 -7.67 -4.57
CA ARG A 3 15.61 -7.66 -5.30
C ARG A 3 15.22 -6.20 -5.45
N ASP A 4 15.41 -5.66 -6.64
CA ASP A 4 14.84 -4.36 -7.00
C ASP A 4 13.31 -4.40 -6.77
N LEU A 5 12.74 -3.28 -6.34
CA LEU A 5 11.29 -3.13 -6.30
C LEU A 5 10.78 -3.34 -7.73
N VAL A 6 10.00 -4.39 -7.95
CA VAL A 6 9.34 -4.59 -9.23
C VAL A 6 8.13 -3.68 -9.26
N ASP A 7 8.03 -2.86 -10.29
CA ASP A 7 6.82 -2.06 -10.51
C ASP A 7 5.70 -2.99 -10.96
N LEU A 8 4.61 -3.01 -10.21
CA LEU A 8 3.49 -3.94 -10.39
C LEU A 8 2.21 -3.14 -10.62
N SER A 9 1.42 -3.54 -11.60
CA SER A 9 0.10 -2.96 -11.82
C SER A 9 -0.84 -3.25 -10.64
N PRO A 10 -1.92 -2.47 -10.44
CA PRO A 10 -2.90 -2.72 -9.38
C PRO A 10 -3.43 -4.17 -9.39
N GLY A 11 -3.72 -4.71 -10.58
CA GLY A 11 -4.15 -6.11 -10.71
C GLY A 11 -3.08 -7.13 -10.32
N GLN A 12 -1.79 -6.83 -10.54
CA GLN A 12 -0.69 -7.66 -10.05
C GLN A 12 -0.50 -7.54 -8.53
N LEU A 13 -0.72 -6.35 -7.96
CA LEU A 13 -0.68 -6.13 -6.52
C LEU A 13 -1.81 -6.89 -5.81
N HIS A 14 -3.04 -6.90 -6.34
CA HIS A 14 -4.14 -7.75 -5.85
C HIS A 14 -3.74 -9.23 -5.84
N LYS A 15 -3.24 -9.75 -6.97
CA LYS A 15 -2.78 -11.15 -7.07
C LYS A 15 -1.67 -11.48 -6.07
N LEU A 16 -0.77 -10.53 -5.82
CA LEU A 16 0.31 -10.71 -4.83
C LEU A 16 -0.25 -10.72 -3.40
N ALA A 17 -1.22 -9.87 -3.09
CA ALA A 17 -1.91 -9.88 -1.80
C ALA A 17 -2.63 -11.21 -1.56
N ASP A 18 -3.33 -11.75 -2.57
CA ASP A 18 -3.96 -13.07 -2.51
C ASP A 18 -2.96 -14.20 -2.31
N LEU A 19 -1.80 -14.12 -2.98
CA LEU A 19 -0.74 -15.12 -2.82
C LEU A 19 -0.17 -15.10 -1.41
N ILE A 20 0.13 -13.92 -0.87
CA ILE A 20 0.64 -13.75 0.49
C ILE A 20 -0.37 -14.26 1.51
N HIS A 21 -1.64 -13.87 1.38
CA HIS A 21 -2.71 -14.35 2.26
C HIS A 21 -2.79 -15.89 2.26
N ARG A 22 -2.80 -16.53 1.07
CA ARG A 22 -2.78 -17.99 0.96
C ARG A 22 -1.56 -18.63 1.62
N GLN A 23 -0.37 -18.05 1.44
CA GLN A 23 0.85 -18.53 2.09
C GLN A 23 0.75 -18.43 3.62
N GLU A 24 0.14 -17.37 4.14
CA GLU A 24 -0.05 -17.19 5.58
C GLU A 24 -1.08 -18.16 6.16
N VAL A 25 -2.18 -18.41 5.43
CA VAL A 25 -3.13 -19.46 5.79
C VAL A 25 -2.46 -20.84 5.79
N GLN A 26 -1.56 -21.14 4.86
CA GLN A 26 -0.80 -22.40 4.84
C GLN A 26 0.12 -22.53 6.06
N LYS A 27 0.82 -21.44 6.44
CA LYS A 27 1.70 -21.41 7.62
C LYS A 27 0.98 -21.70 8.94
N LEU A 28 -0.34 -21.57 8.99
CA LEU A 28 -1.14 -21.93 10.16
C LEU A 28 -0.91 -23.38 10.61
N GLN A 29 -0.58 -24.30 9.69
CA GLN A 29 -0.27 -25.70 10.02
C GLN A 29 1.10 -25.87 10.71
N GLU A 30 2.00 -24.91 10.52
CA GLU A 30 3.39 -24.96 10.98
C GLU A 30 3.62 -24.12 12.25
N LEU A 31 2.74 -23.15 12.52
CA LEU A 31 2.89 -22.20 13.61
C LEU A 31 2.31 -22.75 14.92
N PRO A 32 3.07 -22.78 16.02
CA PRO A 32 2.52 -23.11 17.33
C PRO A 32 1.68 -21.94 17.87
N PHE A 33 0.40 -22.19 18.14
CA PHE A 33 -0.50 -21.21 18.76
C PHE A 33 -0.74 -21.55 20.24
N LYS A 34 -0.72 -20.52 21.09
CA LYS A 34 -0.99 -20.67 22.54
C LYS A 34 -2.47 -20.94 22.85
N SER A 35 -3.37 -20.62 21.93
CA SER A 35 -4.81 -20.81 22.06
C SER A 35 -5.50 -20.78 20.70
N TYR A 36 -6.71 -21.31 20.66
CA TYR A 36 -7.60 -21.19 19.49
C TYR A 36 -7.93 -19.72 19.17
N SER A 37 -8.10 -18.86 20.19
CA SER A 37 -8.34 -17.43 19.97
C SER A 37 -7.17 -16.73 19.29
N ALA A 38 -5.91 -17.10 19.61
CA ALA A 38 -4.74 -16.57 18.95
C ALA A 38 -4.66 -17.02 17.47
N GLN A 39 -5.08 -18.26 17.18
CA GLN A 39 -5.18 -18.78 15.83
C GLN A 39 -6.25 -18.05 15.01
N GLN A 40 -7.43 -17.82 15.59
CA GLN A 40 -8.50 -17.04 14.94
C GLN A 40 -8.07 -15.60 14.66
N LYS A 41 -7.39 -14.96 15.63
CA LYS A 41 -6.86 -13.62 15.44
C LYS A 41 -5.87 -13.58 14.28
N TYR A 42 -4.94 -14.54 14.22
CA TYR A 42 -3.99 -14.65 13.11
C TYR A 42 -4.70 -14.72 11.75
N LEU A 43 -5.71 -15.58 11.62
CA LEU A 43 -6.49 -15.67 10.38
C LEU A 43 -7.17 -14.35 10.02
N SER A 44 -7.87 -13.74 10.98
CA SER A 44 -8.53 -12.45 10.79
C SER A 44 -7.56 -11.35 10.37
N ASP A 45 -6.39 -11.29 11.01
CA ASP A 45 -5.33 -10.31 10.73
C ASP A 45 -4.80 -10.47 9.28
N THR A 46 -4.61 -11.71 8.81
CA THR A 46 -4.12 -11.96 7.44
C THR A 46 -5.17 -11.60 6.38
N ILE A 47 -6.46 -11.78 6.68
CA ILE A 47 -7.57 -11.34 5.84
C ILE A 47 -7.60 -9.81 5.79
N GLN A 48 -7.55 -9.16 6.95
CA GLN A 48 -7.54 -7.70 7.05
C GLN A 48 -6.36 -7.09 6.27
N ALA A 49 -5.18 -7.69 6.33
CA ALA A 49 -4.03 -7.23 5.55
C ALA A 49 -4.30 -7.29 4.04
N ARG A 50 -4.90 -8.37 3.54
CA ARG A 50 -5.30 -8.47 2.13
C ARG A 50 -6.35 -7.42 1.78
N ASP A 51 -7.42 -7.32 2.57
CA ASP A 51 -8.55 -6.44 2.28
C ASP A 51 -8.15 -4.96 2.30
N SER A 52 -7.21 -4.57 3.17
CA SER A 52 -6.62 -3.23 3.15
C SER A 52 -5.93 -2.91 1.81
N VAL A 53 -5.26 -3.87 1.18
CA VAL A 53 -4.64 -3.65 -0.14
C VAL A 53 -5.70 -3.35 -1.19
N TYR A 54 -6.78 -4.14 -1.22
CA TYR A 54 -7.90 -3.93 -2.14
C TYR A 54 -8.53 -2.56 -1.94
N HIS A 55 -8.89 -2.25 -0.69
CA HIS A 55 -9.51 -0.97 -0.33
C HIS A 55 -8.67 0.22 -0.80
N ILE A 56 -7.36 0.21 -0.53
CA ILE A 56 -6.47 1.33 -0.89
C ILE A 56 -6.37 1.48 -2.41
N LEU A 57 -6.19 0.37 -3.15
CA LEU A 57 -6.04 0.41 -4.61
C LEU A 57 -7.33 0.85 -5.30
N GLU A 58 -8.47 0.31 -4.87
CA GLU A 58 -9.78 0.66 -5.42
C GLU A 58 -10.13 2.12 -5.10
N SER A 59 -9.97 2.56 -3.85
CA SER A 59 -10.23 3.95 -3.47
C SER A 59 -9.34 4.95 -4.23
N ALA A 60 -8.06 4.62 -4.43
CA ALA A 60 -7.15 5.46 -5.21
C ALA A 60 -7.53 5.50 -6.70
N GLN A 61 -7.99 4.38 -7.27
CA GLN A 61 -8.45 4.33 -8.66
C GLN A 61 -9.77 5.08 -8.88
N ASP A 62 -10.69 4.99 -7.92
CA ASP A 62 -11.96 5.72 -7.93
C ASP A 62 -11.71 7.23 -7.86
N MET A 63 -10.77 7.66 -7.00
CA MET A 63 -10.34 9.06 -6.91
C MET A 63 -9.78 9.58 -8.26
N ILE A 64 -8.95 8.78 -8.95
CA ILE A 64 -8.46 9.15 -10.30
C ILE A 64 -9.63 9.33 -11.26
N THR A 65 -10.54 8.37 -11.31
CA THR A 65 -11.72 8.40 -12.19
C THR A 65 -12.60 9.62 -11.91
N GLN A 66 -12.83 9.94 -10.63
CA GLN A 66 -13.61 11.10 -10.21
C GLN A 66 -12.93 12.42 -10.63
N THR A 67 -11.66 12.60 -10.32
CA THR A 67 -10.93 13.82 -10.67
C THR A 67 -10.78 14.01 -12.18
N GLU A 68 -10.68 12.93 -12.95
CA GLU A 68 -10.71 12.97 -14.40
C GLU A 68 -12.02 13.54 -14.94
N ALA A 69 -13.16 13.09 -14.39
CA ALA A 69 -14.50 13.53 -14.73
C ALA A 69 -14.77 15.00 -14.36
N GLU A 70 -14.21 15.48 -13.24
CA GLU A 70 -14.31 16.88 -12.79
C GLU A 70 -13.55 17.87 -13.70
N LYS A 71 -12.62 17.38 -14.53
CA LYS A 71 -11.79 18.19 -15.44
C LYS A 71 -10.95 19.30 -14.76
N ASP A 72 -10.76 19.24 -13.45
CA ASP A 72 -9.89 20.14 -12.70
C ASP A 72 -8.43 19.66 -12.77
N ALA A 73 -7.55 20.48 -13.36
CA ALA A 73 -6.14 20.10 -13.56
C ALA A 73 -5.38 19.95 -12.23
N THR A 74 -5.61 20.85 -11.27
CA THR A 74 -4.95 20.83 -9.96
C THR A 74 -5.31 19.56 -9.21
N LYS A 75 -6.59 19.18 -9.20
CA LYS A 75 -7.03 17.93 -8.56
C LYS A 75 -6.44 16.70 -9.23
N LYS A 76 -6.35 16.67 -10.57
CA LYS A 76 -5.76 15.55 -11.31
C LYS A 76 -4.29 15.33 -10.96
N ASP A 77 -3.51 16.41 -10.85
CA ASP A 77 -2.10 16.32 -10.50
C ASP A 77 -1.89 15.79 -9.07
N ILE A 78 -2.68 16.30 -8.11
CA ILE A 78 -2.67 15.80 -6.72
C ILE A 78 -3.11 14.33 -6.69
N ALA A 79 -4.18 13.97 -7.38
CA ALA A 79 -4.71 12.61 -7.43
C ALA A 79 -3.66 11.62 -7.94
N LYS A 80 -2.93 11.99 -8.99
CA LYS A 80 -1.84 11.18 -9.53
C LYS A 80 -0.73 10.95 -8.51
N ASP A 81 -0.36 11.97 -7.75
CA ASP A 81 0.67 11.86 -6.71
C ASP A 81 0.22 10.96 -5.54
N VAL A 82 -1.05 11.08 -5.12
CA VAL A 82 -1.65 10.19 -4.11
C VAL A 82 -1.73 8.74 -4.62
N TYR A 83 -2.10 8.54 -5.88
CA TYR A 83 -2.16 7.22 -6.51
C TYR A 83 -0.77 6.56 -6.57
N ASP A 84 0.24 7.30 -7.02
CA ASP A 84 1.64 6.84 -7.05
C ASP A 84 2.15 6.50 -5.65
N TYR A 85 1.80 7.31 -4.66
CA TYR A 85 2.12 7.03 -3.26
C TYR A 85 1.52 5.70 -2.79
N CYS A 86 0.22 5.50 -3.00
CA CYS A 86 -0.50 4.31 -2.56
C CYS A 86 0.06 3.04 -3.22
N THR A 87 0.21 3.04 -4.55
CA THR A 87 0.71 1.88 -5.31
C THR A 87 2.14 1.51 -4.92
N LYS A 88 3.04 2.48 -4.78
CA LYS A 88 4.43 2.23 -4.34
C LYS A 88 4.52 1.75 -2.90
N ALA A 89 3.73 2.33 -2.00
CA ALA A 89 3.71 1.92 -0.60
C ALA A 89 3.17 0.48 -0.44
N ILE A 90 2.13 0.10 -1.18
CA ILE A 90 1.63 -1.28 -1.23
C ILE A 90 2.67 -2.21 -1.84
N GLY A 91 3.25 -1.87 -2.99
CA GLY A 91 4.29 -2.68 -3.63
C GLY A 91 5.45 -2.94 -2.67
N THR A 92 5.89 -1.90 -1.96
CA THR A 92 6.93 -2.00 -0.92
C THR A 92 6.52 -2.95 0.21
N SER A 93 5.31 -2.79 0.73
CA SER A 93 4.75 -3.60 1.80
C SER A 93 4.73 -5.09 1.43
N LEU A 94 4.21 -5.43 0.25
CA LEU A 94 4.04 -6.82 -0.19
C LEU A 94 5.38 -7.47 -0.58
N GLN A 95 6.29 -6.72 -1.19
CA GLN A 95 7.54 -7.30 -1.71
C GLN A 95 8.62 -7.43 -0.63
N PHE A 96 8.66 -6.52 0.35
CA PHE A 96 9.75 -6.43 1.32
C PHE A 96 9.36 -6.75 2.78
N ILE A 97 8.11 -6.53 3.20
CA ILE A 97 7.72 -6.77 4.60
C ILE A 97 7.27 -8.22 4.80
N ARG A 98 8.20 -9.05 5.31
CA ARG A 98 7.97 -10.49 5.52
C ARG A 98 7.12 -10.84 6.73
N SER A 99 7.19 -10.03 7.79
CA SER A 99 6.40 -10.25 9.00
C SER A 99 4.96 -9.83 8.77
N TYR A 100 4.00 -10.74 8.95
CA TYR A 100 2.57 -10.45 8.76
C TYR A 100 2.10 -9.31 9.68
N ASN A 101 2.53 -9.31 10.94
CA ASN A 101 2.21 -8.25 11.90
C ASN A 101 2.75 -6.90 11.46
N ALA A 102 4.02 -6.85 11.05
CA ALA A 102 4.62 -5.60 10.57
C ALA A 102 3.91 -5.09 9.31
N ARG A 103 3.53 -6.01 8.42
CA ARG A 103 2.82 -5.68 7.19
C ARG A 103 1.40 -5.19 7.46
N LEU A 104 0.67 -5.84 8.38
CA LEU A 104 -0.65 -5.40 8.82
C LEU A 104 -0.60 -3.99 9.41
N THR A 105 0.31 -3.73 10.34
CA THR A 105 0.47 -2.39 10.94
C THR A 105 0.84 -1.34 9.89
N TYR A 106 1.69 -1.69 8.92
CA TYR A 106 2.04 -0.79 7.83
C TYR A 106 0.82 -0.48 6.95
N LEU A 107 0.06 -1.50 6.55
CA LEU A 107 -1.11 -1.36 5.69
C LEU A 107 -2.27 -0.62 6.39
N ASP A 108 -2.47 -0.83 7.69
CA ASP A 108 -3.47 -0.11 8.47
C ASP A 108 -3.18 1.41 8.53
N LYS A 109 -1.92 1.77 8.77
CA LYS A 109 -1.46 3.16 8.72
C LYS A 109 -1.59 3.75 7.32
N LEU A 110 -1.19 2.99 6.29
CA LEU A 110 -1.30 3.41 4.90
C LEU A 110 -2.77 3.65 4.53
N LYS A 111 -3.68 2.76 4.92
CA LYS A 111 -5.11 2.87 4.68
C LYS A 111 -5.69 4.13 5.30
N SER A 112 -5.47 4.34 6.60
CA SER A 112 -5.97 5.52 7.30
C SER A 112 -5.48 6.81 6.64
N HIS A 113 -4.21 6.85 6.28
CA HIS A 113 -3.60 8.02 5.66
C HIS A 113 -4.04 8.24 4.20
N SER A 114 -4.17 7.18 3.40
CA SER A 114 -4.70 7.30 2.04
C SER A 114 -6.16 7.75 2.06
N ASP A 115 -6.97 7.23 2.97
CA ASP A 115 -8.37 7.63 3.13
C ASP A 115 -8.48 9.12 3.48
N ASP A 116 -7.60 9.63 4.34
CA ASP A 116 -7.54 11.06 4.67
C ASP A 116 -7.17 11.92 3.45
N LEU A 117 -6.11 11.58 2.72
CA LEU A 117 -5.70 12.31 1.50
C LEU A 117 -6.80 12.30 0.43
N ILE A 118 -7.42 11.15 0.18
CA ILE A 118 -8.51 10.99 -0.78
C ILE A 118 -9.72 11.85 -0.36
N ASN A 119 -10.09 11.84 0.92
CA ASN A 119 -11.19 12.65 1.42
C ASN A 119 -10.89 14.15 1.33
N GLN A 120 -9.68 14.59 1.67
CA GLN A 120 -9.29 16.00 1.53
C GLN A 120 -9.37 16.45 0.07
N LEU A 121 -8.88 15.64 -0.87
CA LEU A 121 -8.95 15.94 -2.29
C LEU A 121 -10.38 15.99 -2.81
N LYS A 122 -11.25 15.08 -2.37
CA LYS A 122 -12.67 15.04 -2.75
C LYS A 122 -13.38 16.35 -2.44
N TRP A 123 -13.13 16.93 -1.27
CA TRP A 123 -13.80 18.16 -0.82
C TRP A 123 -13.05 19.45 -1.17
N LEU A 124 -11.87 19.35 -1.76
CA LEU A 124 -11.10 20.51 -2.19
C LEU A 124 -11.82 21.25 -3.33
N ASN A 125 -11.85 22.58 -3.27
CA ASN A 125 -12.21 23.45 -4.38
C ASN A 125 -11.01 24.36 -4.70
N PRO A 126 -10.16 24.00 -5.68
CA PRO A 126 -8.95 24.76 -5.97
C PRO A 126 -9.19 26.23 -6.34
N ALA A 127 -10.37 26.58 -6.86
CA ALA A 127 -10.71 27.97 -7.21
C ALA A 127 -10.87 28.89 -5.99
N THR A 128 -11.20 28.34 -4.82
CA THR A 128 -11.41 29.11 -3.58
C THR A 128 -10.49 28.71 -2.44
N GLN A 129 -9.75 27.61 -2.59
CA GLN A 129 -8.90 27.00 -1.55
C GLN A 129 -7.48 26.76 -2.08
N GLU A 130 -6.86 27.80 -2.66
CA GLU A 130 -5.55 27.70 -3.29
C GLU A 130 -4.45 27.22 -2.31
N LYS A 131 -4.46 27.74 -1.07
CA LYS A 131 -3.46 27.37 -0.06
C LYS A 131 -3.59 25.91 0.37
N GLU A 132 -4.82 25.42 0.52
CA GLU A 132 -5.11 24.03 0.84
C GLU A 132 -4.71 23.12 -0.32
N ALA A 133 -4.95 23.53 -1.57
CA ALA A 133 -4.50 22.80 -2.74
C ALA A 133 -2.97 22.69 -2.80
N GLN A 134 -2.26 23.79 -2.55
CA GLN A 134 -0.79 23.80 -2.48
C GLN A 134 -0.27 22.91 -1.35
N ARG A 135 -0.88 22.97 -0.15
CA ARG A 135 -0.51 22.10 0.98
C ARG A 135 -0.70 20.63 0.62
N LEU A 136 -1.86 20.28 0.07
CA LEU A 136 -2.18 18.89 -0.27
C LEU A 136 -1.26 18.35 -1.38
N ALA A 137 -0.93 19.18 -2.38
CA ALA A 137 0.03 18.84 -3.43
C ALA A 137 1.43 18.57 -2.85
N LEU A 138 1.89 19.44 -1.93
CA LEU A 138 3.18 19.26 -1.25
C LEU A 138 3.20 17.95 -0.44
N GLU A 139 2.16 17.70 0.34
CA GLU A 139 2.03 16.48 1.15
C GLU A 139 2.04 15.23 0.27
N ALA A 140 1.19 15.16 -0.76
CA ALA A 140 1.14 14.04 -1.69
C ALA A 140 2.51 13.78 -2.35
N GLY A 141 3.18 14.84 -2.81
CA GLY A 141 4.53 14.76 -3.38
C GLY A 141 5.59 14.26 -2.38
N MET A 142 5.56 14.73 -1.15
CA MET A 142 6.45 14.28 -0.07
C MET A 142 6.23 12.80 0.25
N TYR A 143 4.99 12.35 0.36
CA TYR A 143 4.68 10.95 0.67
C TYR A 143 5.04 10.01 -0.47
N LYS A 144 4.78 10.40 -1.72
CA LYS A 144 5.25 9.69 -2.91
C LYS A 144 6.77 9.49 -2.88
N LYS A 145 7.52 10.55 -2.55
CA LYS A 145 8.98 10.49 -2.42
C LYS A 145 9.42 9.59 -1.26
N ALA A 146 8.79 9.73 -0.10
CA ALA A 146 9.09 8.92 1.08
C ALA A 146 8.83 7.42 0.86
N ALA A 147 7.74 7.08 0.15
CA ALA A 147 7.45 5.69 -0.22
C ALA A 147 8.56 5.10 -1.11
N LEU A 148 9.03 5.87 -2.10
CA LEU A 148 10.15 5.46 -2.96
C LEU A 148 11.45 5.28 -2.17
N GLU A 149 11.78 6.20 -1.26
CA GLU A 149 12.98 6.11 -0.43
C GLU A 149 12.92 4.93 0.55
N ASN A 150 11.75 4.67 1.14
CA ASN A 150 11.54 3.51 2.00
C ASN A 150 11.68 2.18 1.23
N ALA A 151 11.16 2.11 0.00
CA ALA A 151 11.36 0.95 -0.87
C ALA A 151 12.86 0.67 -1.09
N LYS A 152 13.62 1.71 -1.42
CA LYS A 152 15.07 1.63 -1.60
C LYS A 152 15.77 1.18 -0.32
N LYS A 153 15.44 1.74 0.85
CA LYS A 153 16.03 1.32 2.11
C LYS A 153 15.76 -0.17 2.39
N LEU A 154 14.49 -0.59 2.30
CA LEU A 154 14.11 -1.98 2.57
C LEU A 154 14.75 -2.98 1.60
N GLN A 155 14.98 -2.58 0.35
CA GLN A 155 15.77 -3.36 -0.59
C GLN A 155 17.20 -3.61 -0.08
N HIS A 156 17.88 -2.60 0.49
CA HIS A 156 19.25 -2.73 1.00
C HIS A 156 19.31 -3.59 2.28
N PHE A 157 18.21 -3.66 3.04
CA PHE A 157 18.13 -4.45 4.28
C PHE A 157 17.68 -5.91 4.07
N LEU A 158 17.37 -6.34 2.84
CA LEU A 158 17.15 -7.75 2.58
C LEU A 158 18.49 -8.50 2.68
N PRO A 159 18.69 -9.43 3.64
CA PRO A 159 19.88 -10.27 3.65
C PRO A 159 19.94 -11.07 2.34
N ALA A 160 21.14 -11.27 1.82
CA ALA A 160 21.44 -11.97 0.58
C ALA A 160 21.18 -13.50 0.64
N ILE A 161 20.06 -13.94 1.24
CA ILE A 161 19.75 -15.35 1.44
C ILE A 161 18.52 -15.72 0.62
N LEU A 162 18.77 -16.32 -0.55
CA LEU A 162 18.15 -17.55 -1.06
C LEU A 162 18.71 -17.87 -2.46
N LYS A 163 19.86 -18.55 -2.50
CA LYS A 163 20.19 -19.52 -3.56
C LYS A 163 19.58 -20.86 -3.12
N MET A 164 18.29 -21.13 -3.37
CA MET A 164 17.70 -22.49 -3.32
C MET A 164 16.38 -22.59 -4.12
N ALA A 165 16.23 -21.80 -5.20
CA ALA A 165 15.07 -21.92 -6.11
C ALA A 165 15.48 -21.86 -7.59
N GLN A 166 16.73 -22.21 -7.88
CA GLN A 166 17.27 -22.40 -9.23
C GLN A 166 18.22 -23.61 -9.26
N GLY A 167 17.76 -24.72 -8.68
CA GLY A 167 18.36 -26.04 -8.79
C GLY A 167 17.24 -27.05 -8.91
#